data_AF-A0AAV4AGE1-F1
#
_entry.id   AF-A0AAV4AGE1-F1
#
_cell.length_a   1.000
_cell.length_b   1.000
_cell.length_c   1.000
_cell.angle_alpha   90.00
_cell.angle_beta   90.00
_cell.angle_gamma   90.00
#
_symmetry.space_group_name_H-M   'P 1'
#
loop_
_entity.id
_entity.type
_entity.pdbx_description
1 polymer ?
#
loop_
_entity_poly.entity_id
_entity_poly.type
_entity_poly.pdbx_seq_one_letter_code
_entity_poly.pdbx_strand_id
1 'polypeptide(L)'
;MLRVLMHRMRKSIRPEISPEQFGFVPDKGTRIAIFTLSMLMERCIEMQKDLHLCFIDYSKAFDKVRHVELFRMLEKLDIERKDLRVIRNLYWIRLHL
;
A
#
# COMPACT_ATOMS: atom_id res chain seq x y z
N MET A 1 -1.28 -19.05 8.15
CA MET A 1 -0.75 -18.06 9.12
C MET A 1 -0.84 -16.61 8.61
N LEU A 2 -0.16 -16.22 7.51
CA LEU A 2 -0.17 -14.82 7.02
C LEU A 2 -1.57 -14.24 6.77
N ARG A 3 -2.48 -15.02 6.18
CA ARG A 3 -3.89 -14.61 5.97
C ARG A 3 -4.62 -14.26 7.27
N VAL A 4 -4.32 -14.97 8.36
CA VAL A 4 -4.92 -14.72 9.68
C VAL A 4 -4.40 -13.41 10.25
N LEU A 5 -3.08 -13.17 10.18
CA LEU A 5 -2.48 -11.90 10.60
C LEU A 5 -3.05 -10.72 9.80
N MET A 6 -3.11 -10.85 8.47
CA MET A 6 -3.71 -9.82 7.61
C MET A 6 -5.16 -9.54 7.98
N HIS A 7 -5.96 -10.57 8.28
CA HIS A 7 -7.35 -10.41 8.68
C HIS A 7 -7.48 -9.65 10.01
N ARG A 8 -6.66 -9.98 11.02
CA ARG A 8 -6.65 -9.30 12.33
C ARG A 8 -6.26 -7.84 12.24
N MET A 9 -5.23 -7.52 11.47
CA MET A 9 -4.73 -6.15 11.29
C MET A 9 -5.59 -5.30 10.34
N ARG A 10 -6.51 -5.93 9.59
CA ARG A 10 -7.29 -5.28 8.53
C ARG A 10 -8.07 -4.07 9.06
N LYS A 11 -8.61 -4.15 10.27
CA LYS A 11 -9.40 -3.07 10.86
C LYS A 11 -8.57 -1.82 11.13
N SER A 12 -7.33 -1.97 11.57
CA SER A 12 -6.43 -0.84 11.84
C SER A 12 -5.77 -0.29 10.57
N ILE A 13 -5.44 -1.15 9.60
CA ILE A 13 -4.74 -0.73 8.39
C ILE A 13 -5.69 -0.10 7.36
N ARG A 14 -6.92 -0.60 7.23
CA ARG A 14 -7.84 -0.12 6.16
C ARG A 14 -8.15 1.37 6.18
N PRO A 15 -8.42 2.00 7.34
CA PRO A 15 -8.68 3.43 7.40
C PRO A 15 -7.53 4.28 6.87
N GLU A 16 -6.30 3.77 6.93
CA GLU A 16 -5.07 4.46 6.51
C GLU A 16 -4.82 4.35 4.99
N ILE A 17 -5.58 3.52 4.27
CA ILE A 17 -5.40 3.34 2.82
C ILE A 17 -6.14 4.46 2.09
N SER A 18 -5.40 5.27 1.33
CA SER A 18 -5.95 6.34 0.49
C SER A 18 -7.03 5.83 -0.48
N PRO A 19 -8.10 6.60 -0.71
CA PRO A 19 -9.11 6.24 -1.71
C PRO A 19 -8.55 6.16 -3.14
N GLU A 20 -7.43 6.81 -3.44
CA GLU A 20 -6.71 6.75 -4.71
C GLU A 20 -5.82 5.50 -4.85
N GLN A 21 -5.65 4.72 -3.79
CA GLN A 21 -4.91 3.45 -3.88
C GLN A 21 -5.78 2.40 -4.56
N PHE A 22 -5.27 1.86 -5.68
CA PHE A 22 -5.90 0.78 -6.44
C PHE A 22 -5.18 -0.57 -6.28
N GLY A 23 -3.89 -0.56 -5.92
CA GLY A 23 -3.10 -1.78 -5.74
C GLY A 23 -3.40 -2.46 -4.42
N PHE A 24 -3.56 -3.80 -4.44
CA PHE A 24 -3.78 -4.63 -3.24
C PHE A 24 -5.00 -4.26 -2.38
N VAL A 25 -5.95 -3.50 -2.93
CA VAL A 25 -7.23 -3.15 -2.30
C VAL A 25 -8.33 -4.02 -2.91
N PRO A 26 -9.16 -4.73 -2.11
CA PRO A 26 -10.28 -5.48 -2.64
C PRO A 26 -11.21 -4.61 -3.47
N ASP A 27 -11.77 -5.20 -4.51
CA ASP A 27 -12.72 -4.56 -5.43
C ASP A 27 -12.12 -3.38 -6.23
N LYS A 28 -10.82 -3.13 -6.09
CA LYS A 28 -10.02 -2.24 -6.92
C LYS A 28 -8.96 -3.03 -7.69
N GLY A 29 -8.51 -2.46 -8.80
CA GLY A 29 -7.42 -3.04 -9.58
C GLY A 29 -7.00 -2.16 -10.73
N THR A 30 -6.00 -2.62 -11.48
CA THR A 30 -5.36 -1.86 -12.57
C THR A 30 -6.34 -1.36 -13.61
N ARG A 31 -7.36 -2.17 -13.95
CA ARG A 31 -8.41 -1.76 -14.91
C ARG A 31 -9.16 -0.51 -14.45
N ILE A 32 -9.50 -0.43 -13.17
CA ILE A 32 -10.20 0.72 -12.60
C ILE A 32 -9.25 1.92 -12.55
N ALA A 33 -7.99 1.71 -12.14
CA ALA A 33 -6.99 2.79 -12.11
C ALA A 33 -6.77 3.44 -13.49
N ILE A 34 -6.61 2.61 -14.54
CA ILE A 34 -6.47 3.08 -15.92
C ILE A 34 -7.73 3.84 -16.35
N PHE A 35 -8.91 3.27 -16.13
CA PHE A 35 -10.17 3.92 -16.47
C PHE A 35 -10.33 5.28 -15.76
N THR A 36 -10.06 5.35 -14.46
CA THR A 36 -10.12 6.60 -13.70
C THR A 36 -9.14 7.64 -14.26
N LEU A 37 -7.91 7.24 -14.58
CA LEU A 37 -6.94 8.15 -15.18
C LEU A 37 -7.38 8.64 -16.56
N SER A 38 -7.88 7.75 -17.44
CA SER A 38 -8.43 8.10 -18.75
C SER A 38 -9.56 9.13 -18.64
N MET A 39 -10.52 8.90 -17.74
CA MET A 39 -11.63 9.83 -17.50
C MET A 39 -11.15 11.20 -17.02
N LEU A 40 -10.15 11.25 -16.14
CA LEU A 40 -9.55 12.50 -15.69
C LEU A 40 -8.84 13.23 -16.84
N MET A 41 -8.10 12.51 -17.68
CA MET A 41 -7.43 13.05 -18.85
C MET A 41 -8.43 13.67 -19.84
N GLU A 42 -9.48 12.92 -20.19
CA GLU A 42 -10.55 13.38 -21.06
C GLU A 42 -11.20 14.65 -20.51
N ARG A 43 -11.50 14.69 -19.20
CA ARG A 43 -12.12 15.84 -18.57
C ARG A 43 -11.22 17.09 -18.59
N CYS A 44 -9.92 16.94 -18.39
CA CYS A 44 -8.99 18.07 -18.51
C CYS A 44 -8.97 18.65 -19.93
N ILE A 45 -8.98 17.78 -20.95
CA ILE A 45 -9.02 18.18 -22.36
C ILE A 45 -10.34 18.92 -22.67
N GLU A 46 -11.48 18.39 -22.25
CA GLU A 46 -12.80 19.04 -22.41
C GLU A 46 -12.85 20.43 -21.79
N MET A 47 -12.19 20.61 -20.64
CA MET A 47 -12.16 21.88 -19.91
C MET A 47 -11.05 22.83 -20.38
N GLN A 48 -10.33 22.48 -21.45
CA GLN A 48 -9.18 23.23 -21.97
C GLN A 48 -8.15 23.54 -20.86
N LYS A 49 -7.89 22.56 -20.00
CA LYS A 49 -6.87 22.63 -18.95
C LYS A 49 -5.64 21.84 -19.37
N ASP A 50 -4.48 22.44 -19.18
CA ASP A 50 -3.21 21.74 -19.33
C ASP A 50 -3.11 20.61 -18.30
N LEU A 51 -2.68 19.43 -18.77
CA LEU A 51 -2.49 18.25 -17.94
C LEU A 51 -1.05 17.75 -18.09
N HIS A 52 -0.38 17.58 -16.96
CA HIS A 52 0.95 16.98 -16.88
C HIS A 52 0.90 15.72 -16.03
N LEU A 53 1.38 14.60 -16.56
CA LEU A 53 1.44 13.32 -15.85
C LEU A 53 2.88 12.97 -15.52
N CYS A 54 3.12 12.58 -14.26
CA CYS A 54 4.41 12.09 -13.79
C CYS A 54 4.23 10.66 -13.28
N PHE A 55 4.95 9.72 -13.90
CA PHE A 55 4.95 8.31 -13.50
C PHE A 55 6.20 8.03 -12.66
N ILE A 56 6.00 7.56 -11.44
CA ILE A 56 7.07 7.22 -10.49
C ILE A 56 7.04 5.72 -10.26
N ASP A 57 8.17 5.05 -10.51
CA ASP A 57 8.36 3.64 -10.20
C ASP A 57 9.52 3.45 -9.21
N TYR A 58 9.31 2.58 -8.22
CA TYR A 58 10.30 2.28 -7.21
C TYR A 58 11.07 1.01 -7.56
N SER A 59 12.36 1.15 -7.88
CA SER A 59 13.23 0.00 -8.12
C SER A 59 13.37 -0.90 -6.88
N LYS A 60 13.01 -2.17 -7.01
CA LYS A 60 13.03 -3.17 -5.92
C LYS A 60 12.27 -2.70 -4.67
N ALA A 61 11.04 -2.21 -4.85
CA ALA A 61 10.23 -1.58 -3.82
C ALA A 61 10.13 -2.39 -2.50
N PHE A 62 10.00 -3.72 -2.58
CA PHE A 62 9.92 -4.57 -1.39
C PHE A 62 11.26 -4.83 -0.69
N ASP A 63 12.37 -4.85 -1.44
CA ASP A 63 13.70 -5.09 -0.88
C ASP A 63 14.27 -3.84 -0.19
N LYS A 64 13.79 -2.65 -0.60
CA LYS A 64 14.26 -1.35 -0.07
C LYS A 64 13.43 -0.80 1.08
N VAL A 65 12.49 -1.58 1.63
CA VAL A 65 11.66 -1.13 2.76
C VAL A 65 12.52 -1.00 4.02
N ARG A 66 12.51 0.18 4.65
CA ARG A 66 13.14 0.37 5.96
C ARG A 66 12.31 -0.30 7.05
N HIS A 67 12.67 -1.52 7.41
CA HIS A 67 11.89 -2.32 8.36
C HIS A 67 11.70 -1.66 9.74
N VAL A 68 12.68 -0.91 10.24
CA VAL A 68 12.54 -0.16 11.52
C VAL A 68 11.38 0.83 11.44
N GLU A 69 11.28 1.58 10.33
CA GLU A 69 10.19 2.54 10.13
C GLU A 69 8.85 1.85 9.89
N LEU A 70 8.85 0.73 9.17
CA LEU A 70 7.64 -0.09 8.99
C LEU A 70 7.08 -0.56 10.34
N PHE A 71 7.94 -1.07 11.25
CA PHE A 71 7.48 -1.52 12.56
C PHE A 71 7.01 -0.36 13.45
N ARG A 72 7.70 0.79 13.41
CA ARG A 72 7.24 1.99 14.13
C ARG A 72 5.86 2.44 13.64
N MET A 73 5.59 2.37 12.33
CA MET A 73 4.27 2.69 11.77
C MET A 73 3.22 1.68 12.26
N LEU A 74 3.50 0.38 12.20
CA LEU A 74 2.55 -0.64 12.66
C LEU A 74 2.28 -0.54 14.17
N GLU A 75 3.27 -0.15 14.98
CA GLU A 75 3.09 0.13 16.41
C GLU A 75 2.16 1.35 16.63
N LYS A 76 2.29 2.41 15.81
CA LYS A 76 1.38 3.58 15.86
C LYS A 76 -0.06 3.26 15.46
N LEU A 77 -0.26 2.25 14.63
CA LEU A 77 -1.60 1.76 14.23
C LEU A 77 -2.23 0.80 15.25
N ASP A 78 -1.65 0.70 16.44
CA ASP A 78 -2.11 -0.14 17.54
C ASP A 78 -2.31 -1.61 17.12
N ILE A 79 -1.40 -2.10 16.27
CA ILE A 79 -1.36 -3.52 15.94
C ILE A 79 -0.94 -4.32 17.17
N GLU A 80 -1.69 -5.38 17.46
CA GLU A 80 -1.49 -6.19 18.66
C GLU A 80 -0.05 -6.72 18.75
N ARG A 81 0.60 -6.55 19.92
CA ARG A 81 2.02 -6.89 20.12
C ARG A 81 2.38 -8.32 19.69
N LYS A 82 1.45 -9.27 19.88
CA LYS A 82 1.65 -10.67 19.48
C LYS A 82 1.76 -10.82 17.95
N ASP A 83 0.95 -10.10 17.19
CA ASP A 83 0.97 -10.13 15.73
C ASP A 83 2.22 -9.39 15.21
N LEU A 84 2.59 -8.25 15.81
CA LEU A 84 3.85 -7.55 15.50
C LEU A 84 5.08 -8.43 15.69
N ARG A 85 5.12 -9.21 16.78
CA ARG A 85 6.23 -10.14 17.06
C ARG A 85 6.34 -11.21 15.96
N VAL A 86 5.22 -11.77 15.51
CA VAL A 86 5.22 -12.75 14.42
C VAL A 86 5.73 -12.13 13.12
N ILE A 87 5.27 -10.92 12.79
CA ILE A 87 5.73 -10.19 11.58
C ILE A 87 7.22 -9.89 11.67
N ARG A 88 7.71 -9.45 12.83
CA ARG A 88 9.14 -9.17 13.06
C ARG A 88 9.99 -10.41 12.82
N ASN A 89 9.57 -11.57 13.33
CA ASN A 89 10.28 -12.83 13.10
C ASN A 89 10.31 -13.23 11.62
N LEU A 90 9.22 -13.00 10.88
CA LEU A 90 9.17 -13.29 9.44
C LEU A 90 10.20 -12.48 8.63
N TYR A 91 10.40 -11.21 8.99
CA TYR A 91 11.40 -10.36 8.33
C TYR A 91 12.82 -10.57 8.88
N TRP A 92 12.97 -10.91 10.16
CA TRP A 92 14.27 -11.18 10.78
C TRP A 92 14.96 -12.41 10.17
N ILE A 93 14.19 -13.48 9.89
CA ILE A 93 14.69 -14.70 9.23
C ILE A 93 15.19 -14.40 7.81
N ARG A 94 14.59 -13.42 7.14
CA ARG A 94 14.90 -13.07 5.74
C ARG A 94 16.13 -12.17 5.58
N LEU A 95 16.61 -11.55 6.67
CA LEU A 95 17.78 -10.67 6.68
C LEU A 95 19.08 -11.40 7.06
N HIS A 96 18.99 -12.65 7.52
CA HIS A 96 20.12 -13.46 7.99
C HIS A 96 20.32 -14.77 7.19
N LEU A 97 19.71 -14.84 6.00
CA LEU A 97 19.93 -15.86 4.96
C LEU A 97 20.33 -15.13 3.68
#